data_AF-A0A2E8GEZ9-F1
#
_entry.id   AF-A0A2E8GEZ9-F1
#
_cell.length_a   1.000
_cell.length_b   1.000
_cell.length_c   1.000
_cell.angle_alpha   90.00
_cell.angle_beta   90.00
_cell.angle_gamma   90.00
#
_symmetry.space_group_name_H-M   'P 1'
#
loop_
_entity.id
_entity.type
_entity.pdbx_description
1 polymer ?
#
loop_
_entity_poly.entity_id
_entity_poly.type
_entity_poly.pdbx_seq_one_letter_code
_entity_poly.pdbx_strand_id
1 'polypeptide(L)'
;MAWIEIVPDEEWADSQALSDLYGAVVDRDHGRVDYIMSIHSLNPRGLAAHNTLYQSAMAGTGTLRKVEREMIALVVSLENHCHY
;
A
#
# COMPACT_ATOMS: atom_id res chain seq x y z
N MET A 1 8.82 -3.13 -9.62
CA MET A 1 8.74 -1.67 -9.86
C MET A 1 7.78 -1.37 -10.98
N ALA A 2 7.01 -0.28 -10.88
CA ALA A 2 6.05 0.10 -11.90
C ALA A 2 6.71 0.78 -13.11
N TRP A 3 6.00 0.78 -14.23
CA TRP A 3 6.45 1.32 -15.53
C TRP A 3 5.95 2.76 -15.77
N ILE A 4 5.51 3.43 -14.72
CA ILE A 4 5.01 4.80 -14.74
C ILE A 4 5.96 5.69 -13.93
N GLU A 5 5.86 7.00 -14.15
CA GLU A 5 6.46 7.97 -13.25
C GLU A 5 5.87 7.83 -11.84
N ILE A 6 6.72 7.94 -10.83
CA ILE A 6 6.36 7.96 -9.42
C ILE A 6 7.20 9.02 -8.73
N VAL A 7 6.65 9.64 -7.69
CA VAL A 7 7.43 10.52 -6.80
C VAL A 7 8.16 9.64 -5.78
N PRO A 8 9.50 9.66 -5.72
CA PRO A 8 10.28 8.96 -4.68
C PRO A 8 9.79 9.36 -3.29
N ASP A 9 9.71 8.41 -2.35
CA ASP A 9 9.18 8.66 -1.01
C ASP A 9 10.01 9.67 -0.19
N GLU A 10 11.30 9.78 -0.51
CA GLU A 10 12.22 10.82 -0.01
C GLU A 10 11.78 12.25 -0.36
N GLU A 11 11.08 12.42 -1.49
CA GLU A 11 10.59 13.72 -1.99
C GLU A 11 9.16 14.03 -1.53
N TRP A 12 8.50 13.13 -0.78
CA TRP A 12 7.09 13.34 -0.39
C TRP A 12 6.90 14.53 0.57
N ALA A 13 7.94 14.91 1.31
CA ALA A 13 7.93 16.10 2.16
C ALA A 13 7.71 17.41 1.37
N ASP A 14 8.05 17.42 0.08
CA ASP A 14 7.91 18.60 -0.80
C ASP A 14 6.46 18.80 -1.29
N SER A 15 5.60 17.80 -1.09
CA SER A 15 4.18 17.83 -1.45
C SER A 15 3.32 17.66 -0.21
N GLN A 16 2.59 18.70 0.19
CA GLN A 16 1.69 18.65 1.35
C GLN A 16 0.75 17.44 1.30
N ALA A 17 0.18 17.16 0.13
CA ALA A 17 -0.77 16.06 -0.05
C ALA A 17 -0.14 14.67 0.16
N LEU A 18 1.15 14.50 -0.14
CA LEU A 18 1.88 13.24 0.10
C LEU A 18 2.45 13.17 1.51
N SER A 19 3.00 14.28 2.01
CA SER A 19 3.48 14.41 3.39
C SER A 19 2.40 14.04 4.41
N ASP A 20 1.16 14.48 4.20
CA ASP A 20 0.03 14.17 5.09
C ASP A 20 -0.30 12.67 5.13
N LEU A 21 0.03 11.92 4.08
CA LEU A 21 -0.27 10.49 3.94
C LEU A 21 0.91 9.61 4.36
N TYR A 22 2.14 10.12 4.34
CA TYR A 22 3.36 9.35 4.56
C TYR A 22 3.31 8.51 5.83
N GLY A 23 2.96 9.12 6.96
CA GLY A 23 2.90 8.43 8.26
C GLY A 23 1.88 7.28 8.33
N ALA A 24 0.90 7.27 7.42
CA ALA A 24 -0.12 6.22 7.34
C ALA A 24 0.28 5.02 6.47
N VAL A 25 1.31 5.16 5.62
CA VAL A 25 1.72 4.14 4.64
C VAL A 25 3.19 3.75 4.70
N VAL A 26 4.03 4.49 5.43
CA VAL A 26 5.44 4.11 5.62
C VAL A 26 5.54 2.79 6.37
N ASP A 27 6.33 1.86 5.84
CA ASP A 27 6.72 0.66 6.56
C ASP A 27 7.62 1.07 7.73
N ARG A 28 7.18 0.75 8.95
CA ARG A 28 7.88 1.15 10.17
C ARG A 28 9.16 0.36 10.41
N ASP A 29 9.29 -0.83 9.83
CA ASP A 29 10.46 -1.69 9.99
C ASP A 29 11.58 -1.27 9.04
N HIS A 30 11.23 -0.81 7.83
CA HIS A 30 12.19 -0.44 6.79
C HIS A 30 12.34 1.07 6.57
N GLY A 31 11.42 1.88 7.11
CA GLY A 31 11.46 3.34 6.99
C GLY A 31 11.20 3.86 5.58
N ARG A 32 10.55 3.08 4.72
CA ARG A 32 10.25 3.40 3.32
C ARG A 32 8.80 3.08 2.97
N VAL A 33 8.28 3.71 1.93
CA VAL A 33 6.94 3.39 1.40
C VAL A 33 7.03 2.23 0.42
N ASP A 34 6.22 1.19 0.63
CA ASP A 34 6.12 0.06 -0.29
C ASP A 34 5.69 0.52 -1.68
N TYR A 35 6.26 -0.07 -2.73
CA TYR A 35 5.99 0.38 -4.09
C TYR A 35 4.50 0.34 -4.46
N ILE A 36 3.70 -0.58 -3.91
CA ILE A 36 2.25 -0.66 -4.12
C ILE A 36 1.50 0.59 -3.64
N MET A 37 2.04 1.31 -2.65
CA MET A 37 1.53 2.61 -2.24
C MET A 37 2.18 3.73 -3.07
N SER A 38 3.48 3.62 -3.35
CA SER A 38 4.23 4.64 -4.11
C SER A 38 3.76 4.82 -5.56
N ILE A 39 3.20 3.78 -6.20
CA ILE A 39 2.58 3.91 -7.53
C ILE A 39 1.40 4.89 -7.55
N HIS A 40 0.79 5.19 -6.40
CA HIS A 40 -0.30 6.16 -6.27
C HIS A 40 0.19 7.58 -5.99
N SER A 41 1.50 7.84 -5.95
CA SER A 41 2.08 9.16 -5.65
C SER A 41 1.59 10.27 -6.59
N LEU A 42 1.32 9.97 -7.86
CA LEU A 42 0.74 10.91 -8.82
C LEU A 42 -0.74 11.25 -8.56
N ASN A 43 -1.42 10.48 -7.71
CA ASN A 43 -2.82 10.70 -7.31
C ASN A 43 -3.01 10.43 -5.81
N PRO A 44 -2.68 11.40 -4.93
CA PRO A 44 -2.77 11.23 -3.47
C PRO A 44 -4.17 10.83 -2.97
N ARG A 45 -5.24 11.28 -3.65
CA ARG A 45 -6.61 10.85 -3.33
C ARG A 45 -6.81 9.35 -3.58
N GLY A 46 -6.24 8.83 -4.66
CA GLY A 46 -6.24 7.40 -4.97
C GLY A 46 -5.44 6.59 -3.95
N LEU A 47 -4.29 7.12 -3.52
CA LEU A 47 -3.47 6.53 -2.46
C LEU A 47 -4.27 6.37 -1.16
N ALA A 48 -4.89 7.45 -0.68
CA ALA A 48 -5.68 7.44 0.55
C ALA A 48 -6.85 6.45 0.48
N ALA A 49 -7.52 6.36 -0.68
CA ALA A 49 -8.60 5.42 -0.91
C ALA A 49 -8.11 3.95 -0.90
N HIS A 50 -6.98 3.66 -1.55
CA HIS A 50 -6.37 2.34 -1.53
C HIS A 50 -6.05 1.92 -0.09
N ASN A 51 -5.28 2.75 0.64
CA ASN A 51 -4.87 2.42 2.01
C ASN A 51 -6.09 2.16 2.91
N THR A 52 -7.14 2.97 2.79
CA THR A 52 -8.38 2.80 3.55
C THR A 52 -9.03 1.43 3.28
N LEU A 53 -9.18 1.05 2.01
CA LEU A 53 -9.75 -0.24 1.65
C LEU A 53 -8.86 -1.40 2.11
N TYR A 54 -7.55 -1.30 1.91
CA TYR A 54 -6.58 -2.31 2.31
C TYR A 54 -6.60 -2.55 3.82
N GLN A 55 -6.55 -1.49 4.62
CA GLN A 55 -6.61 -1.60 6.08
C GLN A 55 -7.92 -2.24 6.54
N SER A 56 -9.05 -1.85 5.94
CA SER A 56 -10.37 -2.46 6.25
C SER A 56 -10.40 -3.95 5.92
N ALA A 57 -9.84 -4.34 4.77
CA ALA A 57 -9.79 -5.72 4.33
C ALA A 57 -8.81 -6.56 5.17
N MET A 58 -7.72 -5.99 5.67
CA MET A 58 -6.62 -6.75 6.33
C MET A 58 -6.63 -6.71 7.86
N ALA A 59 -7.46 -5.87 8.49
CA ALA A 59 -7.54 -5.74 9.96
C ALA A 59 -7.89 -7.04 10.71
N GLY A 60 -8.43 -8.06 10.02
CA GLY A 60 -8.93 -9.29 10.64
C GLY A 60 -10.35 -9.13 11.20
N THR A 61 -11.11 -10.21 11.27
CA THR A 61 -12.43 -10.28 11.91
C THR A 61 -12.45 -11.42 12.92
N GLY A 62 -13.50 -11.50 13.76
CA GLY A 62 -13.64 -12.58 14.73
C GLY A 62 -13.64 -13.99 14.11
N THR A 63 -14.02 -14.11 12.83
CA THR A 63 -14.11 -15.37 12.09
C THR A 63 -12.99 -15.59 11.08
N LEU A 64 -12.16 -14.58 10.82
CA LEU A 64 -11.08 -14.66 9.82
C LEU A 64 -9.88 -13.83 10.27
N ARG A 65 -8.88 -14.53 10.81
CA ARG A 65 -7.65 -13.96 11.37
C ARG A 65 -6.83 -13.29 10.26
N LYS A 66 -5.95 -12.37 10.66
CA LYS A 66 -5.04 -11.69 9.73
C LYS A 66 -4.27 -12.69 8.85
N VAL A 67 -3.64 -13.70 9.44
CA VAL A 67 -2.88 -14.72 8.69
C VAL A 67 -3.71 -15.48 7.65
N GLU A 68 -5.00 -15.70 7.90
CA GLU A 68 -5.88 -16.38 6.94
C GLU A 68 -6.19 -15.49 5.74
N ARG A 69 -6.28 -14.18 5.95
CA ARG A 69 -6.43 -13.19 4.87
C ARG A 69 -5.18 -13.08 4.02
N GLU A 70 -3.99 -13.12 4.65
CA GLU A 70 -2.71 -13.18 3.92
C GLU A 70 -2.63 -14.45 3.06
N MET A 71 -3.08 -15.60 3.57
CA MET A 71 -3.13 -16.84 2.77
C MET A 71 -4.08 -16.72 1.58
N ILE A 72 -5.25 -16.10 1.75
CA ILE A 72 -6.17 -15.83 0.64
C ILE A 72 -5.51 -14.90 -0.39
N ALA A 73 -4.88 -13.81 0.06
CA ALA A 73 -4.18 -12.87 -0.82
C ALA A 73 -3.07 -13.59 -1.62
N LEU A 74 -2.27 -14.43 -0.97
CA LEU A 74 -1.23 -15.22 -1.62
C LEU A 74 -1.80 -16.14 -2.70
N VAL A 75 -2.83 -16.93 -2.39
CA VAL A 75 -3.44 -17.85 -3.36
C VAL A 75 -4.01 -17.07 -4.55
N VAL A 76 -4.75 -15.99 -4.30
CA VAL A 76 -5.30 -15.15 -5.37
C VAL A 76 -4.19 -14.55 -6.24
N SER A 77 -3.08 -14.11 -5.66
CA SER A 77 -1.93 -13.61 -6.41
C SER A 77 -1.28 -14.69 -7.27
N LEU A 78 -1.12 -15.92 -6.75
CA LEU A 78 -0.57 -17.05 -7.49
C LEU A 78 -1.45 -17.43 -8.68
N GLU A 79 -2.77 -17.53 -8.48
CA GLU A 79 -3.74 -17.83 -9.55
C GLU A 79 -3.79 -16.75 -10.63
N ASN A 80 -3.51 -15.49 -10.28
CA ASN A 80 -3.44 -14.38 -11.23
C ASN A 80 -2.03 -14.13 -11.79
N HIS A 81 -1.04 -14.95 -11.43
CA HIS A 81 0.37 -14.74 -11.80
C HIS A 81 0.88 -13.33 -11.45
N CYS A 82 0.40 -12.76 -10.33
CA CYS A 82 0.81 -11.45 -9.85
C CYS A 82 2.12 -11.58 -9.07
N HIS A 83 3.24 -11.16 -9.68
CA HIS A 83 4.58 -11.39 -9.16
C HIS A 83 5.04 -10.39 -8.09
N TYR A 84 4.47 -9.18 -8.07
CA TYR A 84 4.88 -8.09 -7.18
C TYR A 84 5.11 -8.56 -5.74
#